data_AF-A0A2M7ZEE2-F1
#
_entry.id   AF-A0A2M7ZEE2-F1
#
_cell.length_a   1.000
_cell.length_b   1.000
_cell.length_c   1.000
_cell.angle_alpha   90.00
_cell.angle_beta   90.00
_cell.angle_gamma   90.00
#
_symmetry.space_group_name_H-M   'P 1'
#
loop_
_entity.id
_entity.type
_entity.pdbx_description
1 polymer ?
#
loop_
_entity_poly.entity_id
_entity_poly.type
_entity_poly.pdbx_seq_one_letter_code
_entity_poly.pdbx_strand_id
1 'polypeptide(L)'
;MKQKYSLNQIANKLKLSESVVSVQIESLIKFYPDTDIKSLVPHEKINMIKKTLEKGITNIKSIRESLNERVSYGEIRIVKAKLKIN
;
A
#
# COMPACT_ATOMS: atom_id res chain seq x y z
N MET A 1 15.69 -6.69 -17.41
CA MET A 1 14.94 -5.75 -16.54
C MET A 1 13.71 -6.46 -15.97
N LYS A 2 13.60 -6.66 -14.65
CA LYS A 2 12.39 -7.23 -14.03
C LYS A 2 11.28 -6.17 -14.10
N GLN A 3 10.20 -6.43 -14.83
CA GLN A 3 9.06 -5.49 -14.93
C GLN A 3 8.51 -5.21 -13.53
N LYS A 4 8.58 -3.95 -13.10
CA LYS A 4 8.04 -3.48 -11.83
C LYS A 4 6.58 -3.06 -12.07
N TYR A 5 5.63 -3.87 -11.61
CA TYR A 5 4.20 -3.61 -11.75
C TYR A 5 3.65 -2.82 -10.56
N SER A 6 2.74 -1.88 -10.83
CA SER A 6 1.92 -1.23 -9.81
C SER A 6 0.88 -2.20 -9.24
N LEU A 7 0.34 -1.86 -8.06
CA LEU A 7 -0.69 -2.66 -7.41
C LEU A 7 -1.89 -2.92 -8.34
N ASN A 8 -2.35 -1.88 -9.04
CA ASN A 8 -3.45 -1.95 -9.99
C ASN A 8 -3.11 -2.85 -11.20
N GLN A 9 -1.89 -2.78 -11.72
CA GLN A 9 -1.44 -3.63 -12.83
C GLN A 9 -1.41 -5.11 -12.44
N ILE A 10 -0.98 -5.42 -11.21
CA ILE A 10 -0.99 -6.80 -10.69
C ILE A 10 -2.44 -7.29 -10.57
N ALA A 11 -3.34 -6.47 -10.02
CA ALA A 11 -4.75 -6.81 -9.90
C ALA A 11 -5.38 -7.14 -11.26
N ASN A 12 -5.15 -6.29 -12.27
CA ASN A 12 -5.64 -6.50 -13.63
C ASN A 12 -5.07 -7.78 -14.26
N LYS A 13 -3.77 -8.02 -14.11
CA LYS A 13 -3.10 -9.22 -14.66
C LYS A 13 -3.62 -10.52 -14.05
N LEU A 14 -3.92 -10.50 -12.75
CA LEU A 14 -4.45 -11.65 -12.02
C LEU A 14 -5.98 -11.78 -12.13
N LYS A 15 -6.68 -10.81 -12.74
CA LYS A 15 -8.14 -10.71 -12.75
C LYS A 15 -8.74 -10.74 -11.34
N LEU A 16 -8.06 -10.10 -10.38
CA LEU A 16 -8.46 -9.98 -8.99
C LEU A 16 -8.76 -8.52 -8.66
N SER A 17 -9.55 -8.29 -7.61
CA SER A 17 -9.72 -6.93 -7.08
C SER A 17 -8.44 -6.44 -6.41
N GLU A 18 -8.21 -5.12 -6.47
CA GLU A 18 -7.07 -4.48 -5.81
C GLU A 18 -7.04 -4.78 -4.30
N SER A 19 -8.22 -4.86 -3.67
CA SER A 19 -8.40 -5.24 -2.27
C SER A 19 -7.85 -6.64 -1.98
N VAL A 20 -8.19 -7.65 -2.79
CA VAL A 20 -7.69 -9.03 -2.60
C VAL A 20 -6.17 -9.08 -2.76
N VAL A 21 -5.64 -8.43 -3.80
CA VAL A 21 -4.20 -8.38 -4.07
C VAL A 21 -3.46 -7.67 -2.91
N SER A 22 -4.04 -6.60 -2.37
CA SER A 22 -3.44 -5.86 -1.24
C SER A 22 -3.34 -6.70 0.03
N VAL A 23 -4.32 -7.57 0.32
CA VAL A 23 -4.29 -8.48 1.47
C VAL A 23 -3.23 -9.57 1.29
N GLN A 24 -3.10 -10.09 0.07
CA GLN A 24 -2.06 -11.07 -0.26
C GLN A 24 -0.66 -10.45 -0.10
N ILE A 25 -0.45 -9.25 -0.62
CA ILE A 25 0.81 -8.51 -0.48
C ILE A 25 1.09 -8.15 0.97
N GLU A 26 0.08 -7.73 1.73
CA GLU A 26 0.20 -7.47 3.17
C GLU A 26 0.77 -8.70 3.89
N SER A 27 0.22 -9.89 3.59
CA SER A 27 0.71 -11.16 4.13
C SER A 27 2.15 -11.43 3.71
N LEU A 28 2.47 -11.25 2.42
CA LEU A 28 3.83 -11.43 1.91
C LEU A 28 4.85 -10.51 2.59
N ILE A 29 4.51 -9.25 2.86
CA ILE A 29 5.39 -8.31 3.56
C ILE A 29 5.65 -8.77 4.99
N LYS A 30 4.66 -9.36 5.67
CA LYS A 30 4.84 -9.92 7.02
C LYS A 30 5.83 -11.09 7.04
N PHE A 31 5.81 -11.95 6.02
CA PHE A 31 6.75 -13.07 5.88
C PHE A 31 8.11 -12.65 5.33
N TYR A 32 8.13 -11.67 4.42
CA TYR A 32 9.31 -11.17 3.72
C TYR A 32 9.45 -9.66 3.96
N PRO A 33 9.95 -9.23 5.14
CA PRO A 33 9.98 -7.82 5.52
C PRO A 33 10.85 -6.95 4.61
N ASP A 34 11.82 -7.54 3.90
CA ASP A 34 12.70 -6.83 2.97
C ASP A 34 12.06 -6.54 1.61
N THR A 35 10.81 -6.96 1.39
CA THR A 35 10.06 -6.70 0.16
C THR A 35 10.06 -5.21 -0.20
N ASP A 36 10.48 -4.90 -1.43
CA ASP A 36 10.43 -3.55 -2.00
C ASP A 36 9.01 -3.25 -2.48
N ILE A 37 8.37 -2.25 -1.86
CA ILE A 37 7.01 -1.81 -2.21
C ILE A 37 6.99 -0.63 -3.18
N LYS A 38 8.16 -0.09 -3.58
CA LYS A 38 8.25 1.11 -4.43
C LYS A 38 7.66 0.91 -5.82
N SER A 39 7.59 -0.32 -6.30
CA SER A 39 6.89 -0.64 -7.56
C SER A 39 5.39 -0.70 -7.38
N LEU A 40 4.91 -1.10 -6.20
CA LEU A 40 3.50 -1.33 -5.91
C LEU A 40 2.78 -0.02 -5.60
N VAL A 41 3.45 0.86 -4.86
CA VAL A 41 2.95 2.16 -4.42
C VAL A 41 3.96 3.24 -4.81
N PRO A 42 3.55 4.27 -5.56
CA PRO A 42 4.41 5.41 -5.89
C PRO A 42 5.04 6.04 -4.65
N HIS A 43 6.30 6.51 -4.79
CA HIS A 43 7.05 7.08 -3.67
C HIS A 43 6.36 8.29 -3.01
N GLU A 44 5.74 9.16 -3.82
CA GLU A 44 4.96 10.29 -3.34
C GLU A 44 3.84 9.84 -2.39
N LYS A 45 3.06 8.84 -2.81
CA LYS A 45 1.95 8.28 -2.00
C LYS A 45 2.46 7.61 -0.72
N ILE A 46 3.59 6.89 -0.79
CA ILE A 46 4.24 6.33 0.40
C ILE A 46 4.56 7.45 1.40
N ASN A 47 5.13 8.56 0.94
CA ASN A 47 5.48 9.68 1.80
C ASN A 47 4.25 10.38 2.38
N MET A 48 3.19 10.54 1.58
CA MET A 48 1.92 11.08 2.06
C MET A 48 1.34 10.22 3.19
N ILE A 49 1.27 8.90 2.99
CA ILE A 49 0.75 7.97 3.99
C ILE A 49 1.61 7.98 5.25
N LYS A 50 2.94 7.98 5.12
CA LYS A 50 3.88 8.08 6.25
C LYS A 50 3.63 9.33 7.09
N LYS A 51 3.57 10.50 6.45
CA LYS A 51 3.31 11.78 7.14
C LYS A 51 1.98 11.77 7.88
N THR A 52 0.96 11.13 7.32
CA THR A 52 -0.34 10.99 7.99
C THR A 52 -0.27 10.07 9.20
N LEU A 53 0.47 8.95 9.10
CA LEU A 53 0.72 8.04 10.23
C LEU A 53 1.53 8.71 11.35
N GLU A 54 2.53 9.51 11.00
CA GLU A 54 3.34 10.30 11.95
C GLU A 54 2.51 11.34 12.73
N LYS A 55 1.39 11.80 12.16
CA LYS A 55 0.40 12.65 12.85
C LYS A 55 -0.52 11.87 13.79
N GLY A 56 -0.34 10.56 13.94
CA GLY A 56 -1.16 9.69 14.78
C GLY A 56 -2.44 9.17 14.11
N ILE A 57 -2.66 9.47 12.82
CA ILE A 57 -3.84 8.99 12.09
C ILE A 57 -3.55 7.58 11.55
N THR A 58 -4.04 6.56 12.24
CA THR A 58 -3.76 5.14 11.92
C THR A 58 -4.91 4.42 11.21
N ASN A 59 -6.12 4.95 11.30
CA ASN A 59 -7.30 4.36 10.65
C ASN A 59 -7.24 4.56 9.14
N ILE A 60 -7.43 3.47 8.37
CA ILE A 60 -7.29 3.50 6.90
C ILE A 60 -8.31 4.44 6.24
N LYS A 61 -9.55 4.51 6.74
CA LYS A 61 -10.57 5.44 6.23
C LYS A 61 -10.15 6.89 6.46
N SER A 62 -9.74 7.21 7.70
CA SER A 62 -9.25 8.54 8.06
C SER A 62 -8.00 8.94 7.29
N ILE A 63 -7.08 8.01 7.02
CA ILE A 63 -5.90 8.26 6.18
C ILE A 63 -6.35 8.65 4.78
N ARG A 64 -7.24 7.88 4.16
CA ARG A 64 -7.73 8.16 2.80
C ARG A 64 -8.45 9.51 2.72
N GLU A 65 -9.31 9.82 3.69
CA GLU A 65 -10.02 11.09 3.78
C GLU A 65 -9.05 12.27 3.96
N SER A 66 -8.06 12.13 4.86
CA SER A 66 -7.04 13.18 5.10
C SER A 66 -6.18 13.49 3.86
N LEU A 67 -6.12 12.57 2.90
CA LEU A 67 -5.36 12.69 1.66
C LEU A 67 -6.25 12.99 0.46
N ASN A 68 -7.51 13.40 0.67
CA ASN A 68 -8.48 13.72 -0.39
C ASN A 68 -8.60 12.60 -1.44
N GLU A 69 -8.66 11.35 -0.98
CA GLU A 69 -8.78 10.15 -1.82
C GLU A 69 -7.66 9.92 -2.86
N ARG A 70 -6.52 10.62 -2.73
CA ARG A 70 -5.36 10.46 -3.63
C ARG A 70 -4.67 9.10 -3.53
N VAL A 71 -5.03 8.31 -2.52
CA VAL A 71 -4.50 6.97 -2.26
C VAL A 71 -5.63 5.96 -2.15
N SER A 72 -5.39 4.73 -2.60
CA SER A 72 -6.33 3.63 -2.44
C SER A 72 -6.21 2.97 -1.06
N TYR A 73 -7.27 2.27 -0.65
CA TYR A 73 -7.22 1.45 0.56
C TYR A 73 -6.12 0.38 0.51
N GLY A 74 -5.84 -0.18 -0.68
CA GLY A 74 -4.79 -1.17 -0.89
C GLY A 74 -3.40 -0.57 -0.72
N GLU A 75 -3.16 0.63 -1.26
CA GLU A 75 -1.90 1.36 -1.09
C GLU A 75 -1.62 1.66 0.39
N ILE A 76 -2.62 2.14 1.13
CA ILE A 76 -2.49 2.41 2.58
C ILE A 76 -2.13 1.13 3.35
N ARG A 77 -2.82 0.02 3.05
CA ARG A 77 -2.58 -1.28 3.69
C ARG A 77 -1.15 -1.77 3.51
N ILE A 78 -0.63 -1.69 2.27
CA ILE A 78 0.74 -2.10 1.93
C ILE A 78 1.78 -1.26 2.69
N VAL A 79 1.57 0.07 2.73
CA VAL A 79 2.49 0.96 3.44
C VAL A 79 2.47 0.71 4.95
N LYS A 80 1.28 0.54 5.53
CA LYS A 80 1.12 0.18 6.95
C LYS A 80 1.84 -1.13 7.30
N ALA A 81 1.68 -2.16 6.47
CA ALA A 81 2.34 -3.44 6.63
C ALA A 81 3.87 -3.31 6.61
N LYS A 82 4.42 -2.54 5.67
CA LYS A 82 5.86 -2.30 5.56
C LYS A 82 6.43 -1.57 6.77
N LEU A 83 5.64 -0.68 7.37
CA LEU A 83 6.01 0.07 8.58
C LEU A 83 5.72 -0.69 9.88
N LYS A 84 5.15 -1.90 9.80
CA LYS A 84 4.72 -2.70 10.94
C LYS A 84 3.70 -1.97 11.84
N ILE A 85 2.83 -1.17 11.24
CA ILE A 85 1.76 -0.44 11.93
C ILE A 85 0.43 -1.13 11.59
N ASN A 86 -0.25 -1.69 12.59
CA ASN A 86 -1.59 -2.29 12.44
C ASN A 86 -2.69 -1.29 12.76
#